data_AF-A0A0G4J1P8-F1
#
_entry.id   AF-A0A0G4J1P8-F1
#
_cell.length_a   1.000
_cell.length_b   1.000
_cell.length_c   1.000
_cell.angle_alpha   90.00
_cell.angle_beta   90.00
_cell.angle_gamma   90.00
#
_symmetry.space_group_name_H-M   'P 1'
#
loop_
_entity.id
_entity.type
_entity.pdbx_description
1 polymer ?
#
loop_
_entity_poly.entity_id
_entity_poly.type
_entity_poly.pdbx_seq_one_letter_code
_entity_poly.pdbx_strand_id
1 'polypeptide(L)'
;MRWLVSETIADVGRRVSWHEALKPGDYVEQGDLVRLCKRAREMGVDSNMYLHTIAKSSDIEPGDYGRPSRPRSSSFAARLDELRRKQDAIAYRQMVGMKADRDEARDLSLKATDRRAISMGVNMIASMITAMVAGYTVGQSMHWSPVASVCTGLVAVLGIVTVEAWLLVIRESRLD
;
A
#
# COMPACT_ATOMS: atom_id res chain seq x y z
N MET A 1 13.20 2.89 -41.39
CA MET A 1 13.94 1.89 -40.58
C MET A 1 13.16 0.59 -40.66
N ARG A 2 13.76 -0.47 -41.24
CA ARG A 2 13.13 -1.78 -41.43
C ARG A 2 13.63 -2.74 -40.34
N TRP A 3 12.73 -3.55 -39.82
CA TRP A 3 12.94 -4.44 -38.68
C TRP A 3 12.67 -5.88 -39.10
N LEU A 4 13.55 -6.80 -38.71
CA LEU A 4 13.33 -8.22 -38.92
C LEU A 4 12.22 -8.71 -37.99
N VAL A 5 11.24 -9.41 -38.54
CA VAL A 5 10.15 -10.04 -37.79
C VAL A 5 10.71 -11.26 -37.06
N SER A 6 10.79 -11.18 -35.74
CA SER A 6 11.07 -12.34 -34.88
C SER A 6 9.83 -13.23 -34.75
N GLU A 7 10.01 -14.48 -34.31
CA GLU A 7 8.89 -15.43 -34.08
C GLU A 7 7.81 -14.85 -33.16
N THR A 8 8.21 -14.02 -32.19
CA THR A 8 7.30 -13.34 -31.27
C THR A 8 6.42 -12.31 -32.00
N ILE A 9 7.00 -11.55 -32.94
CA ILE A 9 6.26 -10.56 -33.74
C ILE A 9 5.31 -11.26 -34.71
N ALA A 10 5.75 -12.37 -35.31
CA ALA A 10 4.93 -13.20 -36.19
C ALA A 10 3.73 -13.80 -35.42
N ASP A 11 3.93 -14.26 -34.18
CA ASP A 11 2.86 -14.83 -33.36
C ASP A 11 1.81 -13.79 -32.97
N VAL A 12 2.24 -12.58 -32.62
CA VAL A 12 1.33 -11.47 -32.34
C VAL A 12 0.58 -11.03 -33.62
N GLY A 13 1.27 -10.98 -34.76
CA GLY A 13 0.65 -10.70 -36.07
C GLY A 13 -0.49 -11.67 -36.39
N ARG A 14 -0.30 -12.97 -36.11
CA ARG A 14 -1.33 -14.01 -36.28
C ARG A 14 -2.52 -13.80 -35.34
N ARG A 15 -2.26 -13.55 -34.05
CA ARG A 15 -3.31 -13.33 -33.05
C ARG A 15 -4.14 -12.08 -33.32
N VAL A 16 -3.53 -11.09 -33.96
CA VAL A 16 -4.13 -9.78 -34.25
C VAL A 16 -4.74 -9.72 -35.66
N SER A 17 -4.75 -10.85 -36.39
CA SER A 17 -5.26 -10.97 -37.77
C SER A 17 -4.80 -9.83 -38.68
N TRP A 18 -3.54 -9.43 -38.50
CA TRP A 18 -2.92 -8.36 -39.28
C TRP A 18 -2.65 -8.86 -40.71
N HIS A 19 -2.89 -8.00 -41.71
CA HIS A 19 -2.81 -8.31 -43.14
C HIS A 19 -1.62 -9.20 -43.47
N GLU A 20 -1.89 -10.35 -44.11
CA GLU A 20 -0.94 -11.41 -44.46
C GLU A 20 0.02 -11.75 -43.32
N ALA A 21 -0.35 -12.76 -42.52
CA ALA A 21 0.40 -13.25 -41.35
C ALA A 21 1.93 -13.11 -41.54
N LEU A 22 2.49 -12.06 -40.93
CA LEU A 22 3.91 -11.73 -40.97
C LEU A 22 4.72 -12.99 -40.69
N LYS A 23 5.55 -13.41 -41.64
CA LYS A 23 6.38 -14.60 -41.46
C LYS A 23 7.66 -14.23 -40.72
N PRO A 24 8.17 -15.11 -39.86
CA PRO A 24 9.49 -14.90 -39.27
C PRO A 24 10.52 -14.76 -40.41
N GLY A 25 11.32 -13.70 -40.36
CA GLY A 25 12.27 -13.34 -41.42
C GLY A 25 11.81 -12.23 -42.38
N ASP A 26 10.55 -11.80 -42.32
CA ASP A 26 10.07 -10.64 -43.10
C ASP A 26 10.62 -9.32 -42.52
N TYR A 27 10.70 -8.29 -43.36
CA TYR A 27 11.09 -6.94 -42.93
C TYR A 27 9.88 -6.02 -42.84
N VAL A 28 9.67 -5.40 -41.68
CA VAL A 28 8.55 -4.51 -41.41
C VAL A 28 9.05 -3.11 -41.07
N GLU A 29 8.36 -2.06 -41.52
CA GLU A 29 8.73 -0.70 -41.17
C GLU A 29 8.36 -0.36 -39.72
N GLN A 30 9.13 0.52 -39.09
CA GLN A 30 8.88 0.97 -37.72
C GLN A 30 7.45 1.51 -37.52
N GLY A 31 6.87 2.17 -38.54
CA GLY A 31 5.50 2.67 -38.48
C GLY A 31 4.46 1.55 -38.35
N ASP A 32 4.70 0.42 -39.00
CA ASP A 32 3.81 -0.74 -39.00
C ASP A 32 3.93 -1.53 -37.69
N LEU A 33 5.12 -1.64 -37.11
CA LEU A 33 5.32 -2.19 -35.77
C LEU A 33 4.57 -1.41 -34.68
N VAL A 34 4.57 -0.07 -34.77
CA VAL A 34 3.81 0.77 -33.83
C VAL A 34 2.31 0.53 -33.96
N ARG A 35 1.80 0.41 -35.20
CA ARG A 35 0.39 0.09 -35.45
C ARG A 35 0.01 -1.29 -34.94
N LEU A 36 0.87 -2.30 -35.14
CA LEU A 36 0.69 -3.65 -34.61
C LEU A 36 0.64 -3.65 -33.07
N CYS A 37 1.59 -2.98 -32.42
CA CYS A 37 1.63 -2.88 -30.95
C CYS A 37 0.39 -2.18 -30.38
N LYS A 38 -0.07 -1.11 -31.06
CA LYS A 38 -1.28 -0.39 -30.67
C LYS A 38 -2.51 -1.30 -30.76
N ARG A 39 -2.65 -2.03 -31.87
CA ARG A 39 -3.78 -2.94 -32.11
C ARG A 39 -3.78 -4.14 -31.17
N ALA A 40 -2.60 -4.70 -30.85
CA ALA A 40 -2.46 -5.77 -29.86
C ALA A 40 -2.92 -5.33 -28.46
N ARG A 41 -2.59 -4.09 -28.07
CA ARG A 41 -3.02 -3.50 -26.80
C ARG A 41 -4.52 -3.23 -26.75
N GLU A 42 -5.11 -2.79 -27.86
CA GLU A 42 -6.56 -2.58 -27.98
C GLU A 42 -7.37 -3.88 -27.86
N MET A 43 -6.81 -5.01 -28.28
CA MET A 43 -7.46 -6.32 -28.17
C MET A 43 -7.17 -7.06 -26.86
N GLY A 44 -6.55 -6.39 -25.87
CA GLY A 44 -6.29 -6.98 -24.56
C GLY A 44 -5.36 -8.20 -24.62
N VAL A 45 -4.56 -8.32 -25.68
CA VAL A 45 -3.50 -9.32 -25.71
C VAL A 45 -2.46 -8.86 -24.70
N ASP A 46 -2.36 -9.57 -23.56
CA ASP A 46 -1.42 -9.36 -22.45
C ASP A 46 0.03 -9.59 -22.88
N SER A 47 0.44 -8.80 -23.86
CA SER A 47 1.81 -8.72 -24.29
C SER A 47 2.43 -7.61 -23.46
N ASN A 48 3.24 -7.98 -22.47
CA ASN A 48 4.27 -7.14 -21.84
C ASN A 48 5.36 -6.71 -22.86
N MET A 49 4.90 -6.44 -24.08
CA MET A 49 5.68 -6.23 -25.28
C MET A 49 5.86 -4.73 -25.42
N TYR A 50 6.72 -4.22 -24.55
CA TYR A 50 7.26 -2.89 -24.73
C TYR A 50 8.14 -2.90 -25.98
N LEU A 51 8.18 -1.77 -26.69
CA LEU A 51 9.03 -1.56 -27.87
C LEU A 51 10.50 -1.97 -27.63
N HIS A 52 10.98 -1.86 -26.38
CA HIS A 52 12.32 -2.28 -25.98
C HIS A 52 12.50 -3.81 -25.97
N THR A 53 11.47 -4.60 -25.70
CA THR A 53 11.51 -6.06 -25.69
C THR A 53 11.54 -6.61 -27.12
N ILE A 54 10.76 -5.98 -28.02
CA ILE A 54 10.77 -6.29 -29.46
C ILE A 54 12.16 -6.04 -30.04
N ALA A 55 12.74 -4.87 -29.75
CA ALA A 55 14.07 -4.49 -30.22
C ALA A 55 15.21 -5.33 -29.63
N LYS A 56 14.97 -6.03 -28.51
CA LYS A 56 15.93 -6.95 -27.89
C LYS A 56 15.85 -8.38 -28.45
N SER A 57 14.71 -8.73 -29.07
CA SER A 57 14.46 -10.03 -29.71
C SER A 57 14.76 -10.07 -31.21
N SER A 58 14.92 -8.90 -31.83
CA SER A 58 15.47 -8.80 -33.17
C SER A 58 16.96 -9.05 -33.07
N ASP A 59 17.46 -10.13 -33.66
CA ASP A 59 18.89 -10.39 -33.92
C ASP A 59 19.46 -9.33 -34.87
N ILE A 60 19.51 -8.10 -34.38
CA ILE A 60 20.23 -7.01 -35.00
C ILE A 60 21.67 -7.22 -34.55
N GLU A 61 22.44 -7.95 -35.36
CA GLU A 61 23.89 -7.86 -35.28
C GLU A 61 24.26 -6.37 -35.29
N PRO A 62 25.10 -5.89 -34.36
CA PRO A 62 25.52 -4.51 -34.31
C PRO A 62 26.53 -4.27 -35.44
N GLY A 63 26.07 -4.34 -36.68
CA GLY A 63 26.74 -3.72 -37.81
C GLY A 63 26.80 -2.22 -37.55
N ASP A 64 27.93 -1.62 -37.93
CA ASP A 64 28.37 -0.22 -37.79
C ASP A 64 27.37 0.84 -38.32
N TYR A 65 26.13 0.83 -37.84
CA TYR A 65 25.20 1.93 -38.00
C TYR A 65 25.54 2.94 -36.92
N GLY A 66 26.42 3.86 -37.28
CA GLY A 66 26.79 5.01 -36.45
C GLY A 66 25.55 5.54 -35.73
N ARG A 67 25.61 5.59 -34.39
CA ARG A 67 24.57 6.20 -33.57
C ARG A 67 24.14 7.48 -34.27
N PRO A 68 22.86 7.64 -34.69
CA PRO A 68 22.43 8.91 -35.21
C PRO A 68 22.73 9.93 -34.12
N SER A 69 23.68 10.82 -34.40
CA SER A 69 24.02 11.93 -33.51
C SER A 69 22.72 12.63 -33.21
N ARG A 70 22.23 12.48 -31.96
CA ARG A 70 20.96 13.08 -31.53
C ARG A 70 20.94 14.52 -32.03
N PRO A 71 19.88 14.98 -32.72
CA PRO A 71 19.81 16.36 -33.13
C PRO A 71 19.82 17.22 -31.86
N ARG A 72 20.95 17.88 -31.59
CA ARG A 72 21.11 18.85 -30.50
C ARG A 72 20.45 20.16 -30.93
N SER A 73 19.14 20.16 -31.19
CA SER A 73 18.42 21.43 -31.32
C SER A 73 18.14 21.95 -29.91
N SER A 74 18.39 23.24 -29.69
CA SER A 74 18.07 23.93 -28.42
C SER A 74 16.60 23.73 -28.01
N SER A 75 15.72 23.59 -29.00
CA SER A 75 14.29 23.27 -28.82
C SER A 75 14.04 21.89 -28.19
N PHE A 76 14.86 20.88 -28.49
CA PHE A 76 14.71 19.54 -27.91
C PHE A 76 15.20 19.49 -26.47
N ALA A 77 16.29 20.21 -26.16
CA ALA A 77 16.81 20.36 -24.80
C ALA A 77 15.79 21.05 -23.89
N ALA A 78 15.19 22.16 -24.35
CA ALA A 78 14.15 22.87 -23.62
C ALA A 78 12.92 21.97 -23.34
N ARG A 79 12.51 21.17 -24.33
CA ARG A 79 11.38 20.24 -24.19
C ARG A 79 11.69 19.08 -23.23
N LEU A 80 12.93 18.60 -23.19
CA LEU A 80 13.37 17.58 -22.25
C LEU A 80 13.34 18.10 -20.81
N ASP A 81 13.81 19.33 -20.59
CA ASP A 81 13.80 19.96 -19.28
C ASP A 81 12.37 20.27 -18.80
N GLU A 82 11.48 20.68 -19.71
CA GLU A 82 10.06 20.85 -19.38
C GLU A 82 9.41 19.54 -18.94
N LEU A 83 9.69 18.43 -19.63
CA LEU A 83 9.17 17.12 -19.26
C LEU A 83 9.71 16.63 -17.92
N ARG A 84 11.00 16.86 -17.64
CA ARG A 84 11.60 16.55 -16.33
C ARG A 84 10.92 17.31 -15.20
N ARG A 85 10.72 18.63 -15.36
CA ARG A 85 10.02 19.44 -14.35
C ARG A 85 8.59 18.95 -14.09
N LYS A 86 7.87 18.52 -15.13
CA LYS A 86 6.52 17.94 -14.97
C LYS A 86 6.56 16.62 -14.21
N GLN A 87 7.55 15.77 -14.48
CA GLN A 87 7.73 14.50 -13.81
C GLN A 87 8.09 14.69 -12.33
N ASP A 88 8.99 15.62 -12.02
CA ASP A 88 9.37 15.98 -10.66
C ASP A 88 8.17 16.56 -9.87
N ALA A 89 7.34 17.38 -10.51
CA ALA A 89 6.13 17.91 -9.89
C ALA A 89 5.10 16.82 -9.56
N ILE A 90 4.96 15.81 -10.42
CA ILE A 90 4.07 14.66 -10.17
C ILE A 90 4.63 13.80 -9.02
N ALA A 91 5.93 13.50 -9.05
CA ALA A 91 6.59 12.74 -7.98
C ALA A 91 6.49 13.46 -6.63
N TYR A 92 6.68 14.78 -6.62
CA TYR A 92 6.52 15.60 -5.41
C TYR A 92 5.09 15.55 -4.86
N ARG A 93 4.07 15.68 -5.72
CA ARG A 93 2.66 15.55 -5.28
C ARG A 93 2.35 14.16 -4.72
N GLN A 94 2.89 13.11 -5.32
CA GLN A 94 2.73 11.75 -4.79
C GLN A 94 3.40 11.60 -3.42
N MET A 95 4.61 12.12 -3.23
CA MET A 95 5.29 12.10 -1.94
C MET A 95 4.58 12.91 -0.87
N VAL A 96 4.04 14.09 -1.21
CA VAL A 96 3.29 14.93 -0.27
C VAL A 96 1.94 14.30 0.08
N GLY A 97 1.22 13.75 -0.90
CA GLY A 97 -0.04 13.02 -0.66
C GLY A 97 0.17 11.80 0.23
N MET A 98 1.20 10.99 -0.05
CA MET A 98 1.54 9.84 0.79
C MET A 98 1.95 10.21 2.21
N LYS A 99 2.56 11.39 2.43
CA LYS A 99 2.86 11.88 3.79
C LYS A 99 1.60 12.31 4.52
N ALA A 100 0.71 13.05 3.86
CA ALA A 100 -0.54 13.49 4.46
C ALA A 100 -1.42 12.30 4.89
N ASP A 101 -1.57 11.28 4.02
CA ASP A 101 -2.33 10.08 4.34
C ASP A 101 -1.71 9.30 5.51
N ARG A 102 -0.38 9.28 5.60
CA ARG A 102 0.35 8.59 6.68
C ARG A 102 0.25 9.31 8.02
N ASP A 103 0.29 10.64 7.99
CA ASP A 103 0.15 11.47 9.19
C ASP A 103 -1.31 11.44 9.71
N GLU A 104 -2.29 11.47 8.82
CA GLU A 104 -3.72 11.35 9.18
C GLU A 104 -4.06 9.96 9.78
N ALA A 105 -3.51 8.88 9.19
CA ALA A 105 -3.64 7.54 9.76
C ALA A 105 -3.00 7.42 11.15
N ARG A 106 -1.86 8.10 11.37
CA ARG A 106 -1.17 8.12 12.66
C ARG A 106 -1.98 8.87 13.71
N ASP A 107 -2.54 10.02 13.37
CA ASP A 107 -3.39 10.82 14.26
C ASP A 107 -4.68 10.09 14.66
N LEU A 108 -5.30 9.37 13.72
CA LEU A 108 -6.48 8.54 14.02
C LEU A 108 -6.12 7.37 14.94
N SER A 109 -4.97 6.74 14.73
CA SER A 109 -4.47 5.66 15.60
C SER A 109 -4.20 6.16 17.03
N LEU A 110 -3.59 7.33 17.18
CA LEU A 110 -3.32 7.96 18.49
C LEU A 110 -4.62 8.34 19.20
N LYS A 111 -5.57 8.98 18.50
CA LYS A 111 -6.89 9.31 19.06
C LYS A 111 -7.69 8.07 19.46
N ALA A 112 -7.59 6.98 18.70
CA ALA A 112 -8.27 5.73 19.01
C ALA A 112 -7.67 5.04 20.24
N THR A 113 -6.34 5.07 20.40
CA THR A 113 -5.65 4.54 21.58
C THR A 113 -5.95 5.37 22.82
N ASP A 114 -5.91 6.70 22.73
CA ASP A 114 -6.23 7.60 23.85
C ASP A 114 -7.68 7.43 24.32
N ARG A 115 -8.65 7.40 23.41
CA ARG A 115 -10.07 7.19 23.77
C ARG A 115 -10.29 5.83 24.44
N ARG A 116 -9.59 4.79 23.99
CA ARG A 116 -9.68 3.45 24.57
C ARG A 116 -9.07 3.41 25.97
N ALA A 117 -7.92 4.06 26.18
CA ALA A 117 -7.27 4.17 27.48
C ALA A 117 -8.15 4.93 28.48
N ILE A 118 -8.75 6.05 28.05
CA ILE A 118 -9.66 6.86 28.90
C ILE A 118 -10.90 6.04 29.28
N SER A 119 -11.56 5.39 28.31
CA SER A 119 -12.74 4.57 28.59
C SER A 119 -12.43 3.41 29.54
N MET A 120 -11.23 2.82 29.45
CA MET A 120 -10.82 1.73 30.30
C MET A 120 -10.53 2.19 31.72
N GLY A 121 -9.84 3.33 31.89
CA GLY A 121 -9.56 3.93 33.19
C GLY A 121 -10.83 4.36 33.93
N VAL A 122 -11.81 4.93 33.23
CA VAL A 122 -13.10 5.31 33.83
C VAL A 122 -13.86 4.09 34.33
N ASN A 123 -13.87 3.00 33.57
CA ASN A 123 -14.53 1.76 33.98
C ASN A 123 -13.87 1.14 35.23
N MET A 124 -12.53 1.18 35.30
CA MET A 124 -11.76 0.71 36.46
C MET A 124 -12.07 1.53 37.73
N ILE A 125 -12.16 2.85 37.63
CA ILE A 125 -12.53 3.69 38.78
C ILE A 125 -13.96 3.39 39.25
N ALA A 126 -14.89 3.25 38.30
CA ALA A 126 -16.29 2.93 38.61
C ALA A 126 -16.44 1.56 39.28
N SER A 127 -15.70 0.55 38.83
CA SER A 127 -15.71 -0.79 39.42
C SER A 127 -15.11 -0.79 40.82
N MET A 128 -14.00 -0.07 41.07
CA MET A 128 -13.40 0.06 42.40
C MET A 128 -14.34 0.74 43.40
N ILE A 129 -15.02 1.83 43.00
CA ILE A 129 -16.01 2.50 43.87
C ILE A 129 -17.16 1.55 44.20
N THR A 130 -17.68 0.86 43.18
CA THR A 130 -18.79 -0.10 43.36
C THR A 130 -18.38 -1.25 44.27
N ALA A 131 -17.16 -1.79 44.11
CA ALA A 131 -16.59 -2.83 44.95
C ALA A 131 -16.48 -2.40 46.41
N MET A 132 -16.00 -1.18 46.64
CA MET A 132 -15.84 -0.62 47.98
C MET A 132 -17.20 -0.47 48.67
N VAL A 133 -18.18 0.09 47.97
CA VAL A 133 -19.54 0.28 48.51
C VAL A 133 -20.21 -1.07 48.78
N ALA A 134 -20.12 -2.02 47.85
CA ALA A 134 -20.69 -3.36 48.04
C ALA A 134 -20.00 -4.15 49.16
N GLY A 135 -18.67 -4.11 49.25
CA GLY A 135 -17.94 -4.77 50.32
C GLY A 135 -18.19 -4.13 51.69
N TYR A 136 -18.41 -2.82 51.73
CA TYR A 136 -18.80 -2.11 52.94
C TYR A 136 -20.22 -2.47 53.39
N THR A 137 -21.20 -2.54 52.48
CA THR A 137 -22.58 -2.90 52.84
C THR A 137 -22.69 -4.34 53.32
N VAL A 138 -21.93 -5.26 52.72
CA VAL A 138 -21.82 -6.66 53.19
C VAL A 138 -21.15 -6.73 54.58
N GLY A 139 -20.09 -5.94 54.82
CA GLY A 139 -19.46 -5.88 56.14
C GLY A 139 -20.40 -5.35 57.23
N GLN A 140 -21.20 -4.32 56.89
CA GLN A 140 -22.19 -3.74 57.80
C GLN A 140 -23.35 -4.71 58.10
N SER A 141 -23.79 -5.50 57.13
CA SER A 141 -24.91 -6.45 57.34
C SER A 141 -24.54 -7.62 58.24
N MET A 142 -23.25 -7.92 58.41
CA MET A 142 -22.76 -8.94 59.34
C MET A 142 -22.62 -8.42 60.80
N HIS A 143 -23.07 -7.19 61.08
CA HIS A 143 -22.97 -6.54 62.40
C HIS A 143 -21.54 -6.50 62.97
N TRP A 144 -20.54 -6.40 62.10
CA TRP A 144 -19.15 -6.23 62.52
C TRP A 144 -18.85 -4.78 62.89
N SER A 145 -17.74 -4.55 63.59
CA SER A 145 -17.28 -3.20 63.90
C SER A 145 -17.17 -2.35 62.62
N PRO A 146 -17.38 -1.01 62.69
CA PRO A 146 -17.27 -0.14 61.51
C PRO A 146 -15.94 -0.28 60.76
N VAL A 147 -14.85 -0.55 61.50
CA VAL A 147 -13.51 -0.79 60.95
C VAL A 147 -13.47 -2.06 60.11
N ALA A 148 -14.07 -3.14 60.58
CA ALA A 148 -14.12 -4.40 59.86
C ALA A 148 -14.89 -4.27 58.54
N SER A 149 -15.95 -3.46 58.49
CA SER A 149 -16.70 -3.17 57.26
C SER A 149 -15.89 -2.39 56.22
N VAL A 150 -15.00 -1.50 56.67
CA VAL A 150 -14.06 -0.81 55.78
C VAL A 150 -13.01 -1.79 55.25
N CYS A 151 -12.51 -2.70 56.09
CA CYS A 151 -11.57 -3.74 55.68
C CYS A 151 -12.18 -4.70 54.64
N THR A 152 -13.45 -5.11 54.79
CA THR A 152 -14.13 -5.94 53.78
C THR A 152 -14.31 -5.20 52.45
N GLY A 153 -14.61 -3.90 52.49
CA GLY A 153 -14.60 -3.03 51.32
C GLY A 153 -13.25 -3.00 50.60
N LEU A 154 -12.16 -2.81 51.35
CA LEU A 154 -10.79 -2.79 50.79
C LEU A 154 -10.39 -4.14 50.18
N VAL A 155 -10.75 -5.26 50.82
CA VAL A 155 -10.51 -6.60 50.26
C VAL A 155 -11.28 -6.81 48.96
N ALA A 156 -12.53 -6.34 48.89
CA ALA A 156 -13.33 -6.41 47.66
C ALA A 156 -12.71 -5.59 46.52
N VAL A 157 -12.17 -4.40 46.82
CA VAL A 157 -11.44 -3.57 45.84
C VAL A 157 -10.20 -4.29 45.34
N LEU A 158 -9.38 -4.86 46.22
CA LEU A 158 -8.19 -5.63 45.84
C LEU A 158 -8.55 -6.84 44.96
N GLY A 159 -9.65 -7.52 45.27
CA GLY A 159 -10.16 -8.62 44.45
C GLY A 159 -10.51 -8.17 43.02
N ILE A 160 -11.26 -7.08 42.88
CA ILE A 160 -11.64 -6.53 41.57
C ILE A 160 -10.41 -6.02 40.79
N VAL A 161 -9.47 -5.35 41.44
CA VAL A 161 -8.21 -4.92 40.79
C VAL A 161 -7.43 -6.12 40.26
N THR A 162 -7.39 -7.22 41.03
CA THR A 162 -6.69 -8.44 40.61
C THR A 162 -7.39 -9.09 39.41
N VAL A 163 -8.72 -9.16 39.41
CA VAL A 163 -9.52 -9.67 38.28
C VAL A 163 -9.35 -8.81 37.04
N GLU A 164 -9.39 -7.48 37.17
CA GLU A 164 -9.18 -6.57 36.06
C GLU A 164 -7.75 -6.65 35.50
N ALA A 165 -6.74 -6.77 36.37
CA ALA A 165 -5.36 -6.99 35.94
C ALA A 165 -5.21 -8.31 35.17
N TRP A 166 -5.87 -9.38 35.61
CA TRP A 166 -5.90 -10.65 34.87
C TRP A 166 -6.61 -10.54 33.52
N LEU A 167 -7.75 -9.84 33.46
CA LEU A 167 -8.49 -9.61 32.22
C LEU A 167 -7.70 -8.75 31.22
N LEU A 168 -6.91 -7.80 31.72
CA LEU A 168 -5.98 -7.01 30.93
C LEU A 168 -4.92 -7.90 30.26
N VAL A 169 -4.25 -8.75 31.03
CA VAL A 169 -3.25 -9.70 30.51
C VAL A 169 -3.86 -10.63 29.46
N ILE A 170 -5.05 -11.17 29.72
CA ILE A 170 -5.74 -12.05 28.76
C ILE A 170 -6.09 -11.29 27.46
N ARG A 171 -6.54 -10.04 27.56
CA ARG A 171 -6.85 -9.21 26.38
C ARG A 171 -5.61 -8.95 25.54
N GLU A 172 -4.49 -8.64 26.17
CA GLU A 172 -3.22 -8.40 25.49
C GLU A 172 -2.74 -9.67 24.78
N SER A 173 -2.78 -10.82 25.45
CA SER A 173 -2.40 -12.12 24.87
C SER A 173 -3.27 -12.62 23.71
N ARG A 174 -4.45 -12.03 23.48
CA ARG A 174 -5.34 -12.35 22.34
C ARG A 174 -5.22 -11.38 21.18
N LEU A 175 -4.50 -10.27 21.36
CA LEU A 175 -4.28 -9.26 20.33
C LEU A 175 -2.98 -9.49 19.55
N ASP A 176 -2.10 -10.36 20.06
CA ASP A 176 -0.96 -10.98 19.36
C ASP A 176 -1.39 -12.27 18.64
#